data_AF-A0A7J4Q0C2-F1
#
_entry.id   AF-A0A7J4Q0C2-F1
#
_cell.length_a   1.000
_cell.length_b   1.000
_cell.length_c   1.000
_cell.angle_alpha   90.00
_cell.angle_beta   90.00
_cell.angle_gamma   90.00
#
_symmetry.space_group_name_H-M   'P 1'
#
loop_
_entity.id
_entity.type
_entity.pdbx_description
1 polymer ?
#
loop_
_entity_poly.entity_id
_entity_poly.type
_entity_poly.pdbx_seq_one_letter_code
_entity_poly.pdbx_strand_id
1 'polypeptide(L)'
;MELPRISFIVMMALVLCAPSAVAGPAEVVESGTVFGGQSSEANITSSSLVNLSELPAVVEVYTATWCSNCVDVEHALDEVENNASMNQYHIHRSISEVQDPFGTDVIDKRFHDRYGRWSPPAVVFNGTTMVKGSVAQSESLEQDFTAIVQQPAMLGNGTSSFAWTPTSATQGTVVWALDVDLTQFGEGTLGAYLWVVEGSAYFEEGSNGLENYPHIVRDIIHLGNTTEGTADVVLPSAFDGDDLSVHLVYQFNPIVPELPVEEAPSVDEDNESMPFVTSCATLAMIGAAVVVRRS
;
A
#
# COMPACT_ATOMS: atom_id res chain seq x y z
N MET A 1 41.71 23.54 -28.48
CA MET A 1 41.27 23.47 -27.09
C MET A 1 39.80 23.04 -27.13
N GLU A 2 39.60 21.73 -27.34
CA GLU A 2 38.31 21.10 -27.60
C GLU A 2 37.90 20.32 -26.34
N LEU A 3 37.43 21.01 -25.31
CA LEU A 3 36.81 20.35 -24.14
C LEU A 3 35.89 21.37 -23.46
N PRO A 4 34.61 21.45 -23.88
CA PRO A 4 33.56 21.53 -22.87
C PRO A 4 32.27 20.79 -23.23
N ARG A 5 32.26 19.87 -24.20
CA ARG A 5 31.03 19.13 -24.58
C ARG A 5 30.83 17.79 -23.87
N ILE A 6 31.91 17.15 -23.42
CA ILE A 6 31.82 15.82 -22.81
C ILE A 6 31.34 15.90 -21.34
N SER A 7 31.70 16.98 -20.63
CA SER A 7 31.35 17.12 -19.20
C SER A 7 29.87 17.37 -18.96
N PHE A 8 29.15 17.93 -19.93
CA PHE A 8 27.71 18.18 -19.81
C PHE A 8 26.87 16.93 -20.10
N ILE A 9 27.37 16.04 -20.95
CA ILE A 9 26.69 14.78 -21.30
C ILE A 9 26.81 13.76 -20.15
N VAL A 10 27.93 13.73 -19.44
CA VAL A 10 28.12 12.81 -18.29
C VAL A 10 27.27 13.21 -17.08
N MET A 11 27.04 14.51 -16.86
CA MET A 11 26.20 14.98 -15.73
C MET A 11 24.70 14.80 -16.00
N MET A 12 24.28 14.78 -17.27
CA MET A 12 22.88 14.55 -17.66
C MET A 12 22.52 13.06 -17.77
N ALA A 13 23.51 12.17 -17.92
CA ALA A 13 23.30 10.72 -17.92
C ALA A 13 23.13 10.08 -16.52
N LEU A 14 23.46 10.83 -15.45
CA LEU A 14 23.36 10.34 -14.06
C LEU A 14 22.00 10.58 -13.39
N VAL A 15 21.07 11.29 -14.05
CA VAL A 15 19.74 11.65 -13.50
C VAL A 15 18.61 10.76 -14.05
N LEU A 16 18.90 9.89 -15.01
CA LEU A 16 17.90 9.00 -15.65
C LEU A 16 17.89 7.56 -15.11
N CYS A 17 18.74 7.24 -14.13
CA CYS A 17 18.60 5.99 -13.38
C CYS A 17 17.55 6.20 -12.29
N ALA A 18 16.26 6.13 -12.65
CA ALA A 18 15.26 5.78 -11.66
C ALA A 18 15.72 4.47 -10.99
N PRO A 19 15.67 4.34 -9.65
CA PRO A 19 15.90 3.05 -9.03
C PRO A 19 14.85 2.11 -9.60
N SER A 20 15.27 1.16 -10.44
CA SER A 20 14.50 -0.05 -10.69
C SER A 20 14.25 -0.63 -9.31
N ALA A 21 12.99 -0.54 -8.85
CA ALA A 21 12.59 -1.01 -7.54
C ALA A 21 12.76 -2.53 -7.56
N VAL A 22 13.92 -2.98 -7.08
CA VAL A 22 14.25 -4.39 -6.89
C VAL A 22 13.14 -4.95 -6.01
N ALA A 23 12.37 -5.91 -6.53
CA ALA A 23 11.45 -6.55 -5.63
C ALA A 23 12.18 -7.36 -4.58
N GLY A 24 11.71 -7.20 -3.35
CA GLY A 24 12.14 -8.02 -2.25
C GLY A 24 11.41 -9.37 -2.26
N PRO A 25 11.95 -10.38 -1.56
CA PRO A 25 11.19 -11.60 -1.28
C PRO A 25 9.89 -11.27 -0.56
N ALA A 26 8.92 -12.19 -0.61
CA ALA A 26 7.73 -12.10 0.22
C ALA A 26 8.14 -12.07 1.71
N GLU A 27 7.68 -11.04 2.43
CA GLU A 27 7.98 -10.81 3.83
C GLU A 27 6.70 -10.88 4.66
N VAL A 28 6.79 -11.44 5.86
CA VAL A 28 5.69 -11.42 6.82
C VAL A 28 5.59 -10.02 7.42
N VAL A 29 4.36 -9.49 7.51
CA VAL A 29 4.08 -8.23 8.21
C VAL A 29 3.19 -8.50 9.41
N GLU A 30 3.56 -7.96 10.56
CA GLU A 30 2.88 -8.16 11.84
C GLU A 30 1.76 -7.13 12.09
N SER A 31 1.09 -6.69 11.03
CA SER A 31 0.03 -5.66 11.11
C SER A 31 -1.34 -6.25 11.44
N GLY A 32 -1.46 -7.58 11.45
CA GLY A 32 -2.70 -8.32 11.63
C GLY A 32 -3.40 -8.66 10.31
N THR A 33 -4.27 -9.66 10.37
CA THR A 33 -4.99 -10.13 9.18
C THR A 33 -6.03 -9.12 8.68
N VAL A 34 -6.22 -9.10 7.37
CA VAL A 34 -7.29 -8.41 6.65
C VAL A 34 -8.01 -9.46 5.81
N PHE A 35 -9.33 -9.53 5.93
CA PHE A 35 -10.16 -10.51 5.22
C PHE A 35 -11.57 -9.96 4.95
N GLY A 36 -12.33 -10.62 4.09
CA GLY A 36 -13.66 -10.17 3.67
C GLY A 36 -13.73 -10.09 2.15
N GLY A 37 -14.22 -8.96 1.62
CA GLY A 37 -14.32 -8.73 0.19
C GLY A 37 -15.66 -9.09 -0.43
N GLN A 38 -16.66 -9.44 0.39
CA GLN A 38 -18.05 -9.44 -0.08
C GLN A 38 -18.41 -8.03 -0.54
N SER A 39 -18.95 -7.92 -1.76
CA SER A 39 -19.14 -6.62 -2.40
C SER A 39 -20.47 -6.49 -3.12
N SER A 40 -20.76 -5.25 -3.50
CA SER A 40 -21.93 -4.86 -4.29
C SER A 40 -21.61 -3.59 -5.06
N GLU A 41 -22.16 -3.46 -6.27
CA GLU A 41 -22.27 -2.13 -6.89
C GLU A 41 -23.00 -1.17 -5.94
N ALA A 42 -22.51 0.06 -5.84
CA ALA A 42 -23.01 1.04 -4.89
C ALA A 42 -24.47 1.43 -5.16
N ASN A 43 -24.94 1.30 -6.40
CA ASN A 43 -26.31 1.61 -6.81
C ASN A 43 -27.26 0.39 -6.79
N ILE A 44 -26.81 -0.79 -6.36
CA ILE A 44 -27.60 -2.01 -6.34
C ILE A 44 -27.86 -2.46 -4.89
N THR A 45 -29.11 -2.76 -4.54
CA THR A 45 -29.40 -3.46 -3.28
C THR A 45 -28.94 -4.92 -3.38
N SER A 46 -28.15 -5.38 -2.43
CA SER A 46 -27.66 -6.76 -2.40
C SER A 46 -27.53 -7.29 -0.98
N SER A 47 -27.48 -8.61 -0.88
CA SER A 47 -27.18 -9.31 0.36
C SER A 47 -26.48 -10.64 0.06
N SER A 48 -25.47 -10.99 0.85
CA SER A 48 -24.77 -12.26 0.76
C SER A 48 -24.47 -12.82 2.15
N LEU A 49 -24.41 -14.15 2.22
CA LEU A 49 -23.96 -14.92 3.36
C LEU A 49 -22.99 -15.97 2.83
N VAL A 50 -21.76 -15.95 3.31
CA VAL A 50 -20.69 -16.84 2.85
C VAL A 50 -20.00 -17.51 4.02
N ASN A 51 -19.44 -18.70 3.78
CA ASN A 51 -18.53 -19.32 4.74
C ASN A 51 -17.18 -18.57 4.70
N LEU A 52 -16.47 -18.48 5.84
CA LEU A 52 -15.16 -17.81 5.86
C LEU A 52 -14.14 -18.48 4.92
N SER A 53 -14.29 -19.78 4.64
CA SER A 53 -13.46 -20.53 3.69
C SER A 53 -13.71 -20.17 2.22
N GLU A 54 -14.80 -19.46 1.92
CA GLU A 54 -15.19 -19.04 0.56
C GLU A 54 -14.81 -17.57 0.30
N LEU A 55 -14.31 -16.85 1.30
CA LEU A 55 -13.89 -15.46 1.13
C LEU A 55 -12.68 -15.38 0.18
N PRO A 56 -12.67 -14.40 -0.75
CA PRO A 56 -11.51 -14.14 -1.57
C PRO A 56 -10.34 -13.62 -0.73
N ALA A 57 -9.11 -13.79 -1.23
CA ALA A 57 -7.96 -13.09 -0.66
C ALA A 57 -8.13 -11.58 -0.86
N VAL A 58 -7.74 -10.79 0.15
CA VAL A 58 -7.71 -9.33 0.07
C VAL A 58 -6.30 -8.90 -0.34
N VAL A 59 -6.19 -8.23 -1.49
CA VAL A 59 -4.90 -7.81 -2.05
C VAL A 59 -4.85 -6.28 -2.13
N GLU A 60 -4.11 -5.66 -1.23
CA GLU A 60 -3.88 -4.21 -1.23
C GLU A 60 -2.65 -3.89 -2.09
N VAL A 61 -2.83 -3.09 -3.14
CA VAL A 61 -1.79 -2.72 -4.11
C VAL A 61 -1.44 -1.25 -3.92
N TYR A 62 -0.25 -0.96 -3.40
CA TYR A 62 0.25 0.39 -3.30
C TYR A 62 0.91 0.81 -4.61
N THR A 63 0.27 1.75 -5.32
CA THR A 63 0.61 2.13 -6.69
C THR A 63 0.69 3.65 -6.88
N ALA A 64 1.08 4.07 -8.08
CA ALA A 64 0.92 5.45 -8.52
C ALA A 64 0.81 5.57 -10.05
N THR A 65 0.08 6.59 -10.54
CA THR A 65 -0.06 6.88 -11.98
C THR A 65 1.24 7.20 -12.71
N TRP A 66 2.28 7.62 -11.96
CA TRP A 66 3.60 7.90 -12.50
C TRP A 66 4.59 6.72 -12.37
N CYS A 67 4.17 5.62 -11.73
CA CYS A 67 4.99 4.46 -11.46
C CYS A 67 4.95 3.47 -12.64
N SER A 68 5.98 3.48 -13.49
CA SER A 68 6.10 2.53 -14.61
C SER A 68 6.20 1.08 -14.16
N ASN A 69 6.92 0.82 -13.07
CA ASN A 69 7.11 -0.54 -12.54
C ASN A 69 5.83 -1.11 -11.91
N CYS A 70 4.84 -0.26 -11.59
CA CYS A 70 3.58 -0.70 -11.02
C CYS A 70 2.73 -1.43 -12.06
N VAL A 71 2.85 -1.05 -13.34
CA VAL A 71 2.15 -1.69 -14.46
C VAL A 71 2.45 -3.19 -14.55
N ASP A 72 3.72 -3.60 -14.37
CA ASP A 72 4.10 -5.02 -14.41
C ASP A 72 3.49 -5.80 -13.24
N VAL A 73 3.36 -5.17 -12.07
CA VAL A 73 2.77 -5.78 -10.87
C VAL A 73 1.26 -5.91 -11.01
N GLU A 74 0.59 -4.86 -11.50
CA GLU A 74 -0.87 -4.83 -11.71
C GLU A 74 -1.29 -5.87 -12.76
N HIS A 75 -0.61 -5.94 -13.92
CA HIS A 75 -0.92 -6.96 -14.92
C HIS A 75 -0.73 -8.39 -14.40
N ALA A 76 0.32 -8.64 -13.60
CA ALA A 76 0.53 -9.95 -13.00
C ALA A 76 -0.58 -10.32 -12.01
N LEU A 77 -1.10 -9.34 -11.26
CA LEU A 77 -2.24 -9.55 -10.37
C LEU A 77 -3.53 -9.80 -11.15
N ASP A 78 -3.77 -9.11 -12.26
CA ASP A 78 -4.92 -9.37 -13.14
C ASP A 78 -4.91 -10.82 -13.66
N GLU A 79 -3.74 -11.34 -14.03
CA GLU A 79 -3.57 -12.75 -14.42
C GLU A 79 -3.90 -13.71 -13.27
N VAL A 80 -3.52 -13.37 -12.02
CA VAL A 80 -3.87 -14.17 -10.84
C VAL A 80 -5.37 -14.12 -10.54
N GLU A 81 -6.00 -12.95 -10.62
CA GLU A 81 -7.43 -12.76 -10.31
C GLU A 81 -8.32 -13.56 -11.27
N ASN A 82 -7.89 -13.70 -12.52
CA ASN A 82 -8.57 -14.53 -13.51
C ASN A 82 -8.56 -16.04 -13.18
N ASN A 83 -7.65 -16.49 -12.31
CA ASN A 83 -7.41 -17.91 -12.02
C ASN A 83 -7.60 -18.29 -10.53
N ALA A 84 -7.64 -17.31 -9.63
CA ALA A 84 -7.73 -17.50 -8.18
C ALA A 84 -8.73 -16.54 -7.55
N SER A 85 -9.34 -16.96 -6.43
CA SER A 85 -10.32 -16.14 -5.71
C SER A 85 -9.61 -15.05 -4.89
N MET A 86 -9.52 -13.84 -5.45
CA MET A 86 -8.98 -12.66 -4.78
C MET A 86 -9.69 -11.39 -5.24
N ASN A 87 -9.60 -10.34 -4.44
CA ASN A 87 -10.02 -8.98 -4.81
C ASN A 87 -8.83 -8.04 -4.67
N GLN A 88 -8.58 -7.26 -5.72
CA GLN A 88 -7.58 -6.19 -5.72
C GLN A 88 -8.15 -4.88 -5.17
N TYR A 89 -7.31 -4.12 -4.48
CA TYR A 89 -7.62 -2.81 -3.93
C TYR A 89 -6.41 -1.88 -4.12
N HIS A 90 -6.48 -1.02 -5.13
CA HIS A 90 -5.38 -0.14 -5.53
C HIS A 90 -5.39 1.13 -4.68
N ILE A 91 -4.40 1.23 -3.81
CA ILE A 91 -4.15 2.37 -2.93
C ILE A 91 -3.15 3.28 -3.63
N HIS A 92 -3.65 4.37 -4.18
CA HIS A 92 -2.84 5.36 -4.84
C HIS A 92 -2.12 6.26 -3.84
N ARG A 93 -0.83 6.49 -4.08
CA ARG A 93 0.02 7.35 -3.27
C ARG A 93 -0.49 8.79 -3.27
N SER A 94 -0.40 9.47 -2.13
CA SER A 94 -0.85 10.87 -1.98
C SER A 94 0.14 11.80 -1.32
N ILE A 95 1.12 11.34 -0.51
CA ILE A 95 2.05 12.08 0.40
C ILE A 95 2.14 13.60 0.19
N SER A 96 1.02 14.30 0.41
CA SER A 96 0.80 15.70 0.02
C SER A 96 1.37 16.12 -1.36
N GLU A 97 1.34 15.24 -2.36
CA GLU A 97 1.72 15.48 -3.75
C GLU A 97 0.50 15.44 -4.67
N VAL A 98 0.58 16.13 -5.82
CA VAL A 98 -0.53 16.27 -6.78
C VAL A 98 -0.33 15.45 -8.05
N GLN A 99 0.71 14.60 -8.09
CA GLN A 99 1.09 13.86 -9.29
C GLN A 99 0.17 12.67 -9.55
N ASP A 100 -0.40 12.10 -8.49
CA ASP A 100 -1.40 11.05 -8.59
C ASP A 100 -2.76 11.63 -8.16
N PRO A 101 -3.74 11.73 -9.08
CA PRO A 101 -5.03 12.34 -8.79
C PRO A 101 -5.99 11.42 -8.02
N PHE A 102 -5.67 10.14 -7.89
CA PHE A 102 -6.53 9.14 -7.27
C PHE A 102 -6.23 8.97 -5.78
N GLY A 103 -4.99 9.24 -5.37
CA GLY A 103 -4.57 9.14 -3.97
C GLY A 103 -5.25 10.15 -3.06
N THR A 104 -5.43 9.77 -1.79
CA THR A 104 -5.78 10.71 -0.71
C THR A 104 -4.83 10.55 0.47
N ASP A 105 -4.52 11.66 1.14
CA ASP A 105 -3.57 11.65 2.27
C ASP A 105 -4.03 10.73 3.40
N VAL A 106 -5.35 10.52 3.55
CA VAL A 106 -5.93 9.64 4.58
C VAL A 106 -5.66 8.17 4.27
N ILE A 107 -5.92 7.72 3.05
CA ILE A 107 -5.76 6.31 2.66
C ILE A 107 -4.27 5.95 2.54
N ASP A 108 -3.48 6.85 1.94
CA ASP A 108 -2.04 6.70 1.83
C ASP A 108 -1.36 6.61 3.21
N LYS A 109 -1.76 7.50 4.13
CA LYS A 109 -1.31 7.42 5.53
C LYS A 109 -1.73 6.11 6.19
N ARG A 110 -2.97 5.63 5.99
CA ARG A 110 -3.42 4.35 6.56
C ARG A 110 -2.58 3.17 6.06
N PHE A 111 -2.21 3.15 4.78
CA PHE A 111 -1.30 2.13 4.25
C PHE A 111 0.07 2.19 4.94
N HIS A 112 0.65 3.39 5.06
CA HIS A 112 1.96 3.56 5.69
C HIS A 112 1.99 3.28 7.19
N ASP A 113 0.95 3.69 7.92
CA ASP A 113 0.83 3.42 9.35
C ASP A 113 0.75 1.91 9.60
N ARG A 114 0.16 1.16 8.66
CA ARG A 114 -0.02 -0.28 8.78
C ARG A 114 1.21 -1.06 8.36
N TYR A 115 1.81 -0.74 7.21
CA TYR A 115 2.85 -1.58 6.59
C TYR A 115 4.23 -0.93 6.52
N GLY A 116 4.36 0.30 7.00
CA GLY A 116 5.58 1.10 6.90
C GLY A 116 5.64 1.97 5.65
N ARG A 117 6.66 2.81 5.60
CA ARG A 117 6.86 3.79 4.51
C ARG A 117 7.66 3.16 3.39
N TRP A 118 7.04 3.03 2.22
CA TRP A 118 7.61 2.43 1.02
C TRP A 118 7.28 3.27 -0.21
N SER A 119 8.08 3.13 -1.26
CA SER A 119 7.72 3.64 -2.58
C SER A 119 6.95 2.57 -3.35
N PRO A 120 5.98 2.94 -4.20
CA PRO A 120 5.33 2.01 -5.11
C PRO A 120 6.33 1.32 -6.07
N PRO A 121 6.08 0.08 -6.52
CA PRO A 121 4.95 -0.77 -6.13
C PRO A 121 5.22 -1.54 -4.82
N ALA A 122 4.15 -1.80 -4.07
CA ALA A 122 4.14 -2.82 -3.03
C ALA A 122 2.77 -3.49 -2.94
N VAL A 123 2.72 -4.79 -2.69
CA VAL A 123 1.49 -5.57 -2.62
C VAL A 123 1.41 -6.25 -1.26
N VAL A 124 0.26 -6.15 -0.60
CA VAL A 124 -0.01 -6.82 0.66
C VAL A 124 -1.18 -7.78 0.52
N PHE A 125 -0.92 -9.05 0.81
CA PHE A 125 -1.89 -10.13 0.79
C PHE A 125 -2.41 -10.39 2.20
N ASN A 126 -3.74 -10.34 2.36
CA ASN A 126 -4.48 -10.62 3.59
C ASN A 126 -3.95 -9.87 4.83
N GLY A 127 -3.27 -8.74 4.63
CA GLY A 127 -2.61 -7.96 5.67
C GLY A 127 -1.38 -8.58 6.32
N THR A 128 -0.97 -9.80 5.94
CA THR A 128 0.08 -10.57 6.63
C THR A 128 1.33 -10.81 5.80
N THR A 129 1.25 -10.65 4.48
CA THR A 129 2.38 -10.94 3.59
C THR A 129 2.55 -9.80 2.60
N MET A 130 3.74 -9.22 2.54
CA MET A 130 4.06 -8.11 1.66
C MET A 130 5.13 -8.50 0.65
N VAL A 131 4.89 -8.16 -0.61
CA VAL A 131 5.90 -8.19 -1.68
C VAL A 131 6.16 -6.75 -2.10
N LYS A 132 7.41 -6.33 -2.10
CA LYS A 132 7.83 -4.97 -2.50
C LYS A 132 8.40 -5.06 -3.91
N GLY A 133 8.28 -4.02 -4.73
CA GLY A 133 8.89 -3.90 -6.07
C GLY A 133 8.25 -4.79 -7.15
N SER A 134 8.91 -4.87 -8.32
CA SER A 134 8.37 -5.52 -9.53
C SER A 134 9.24 -6.64 -10.14
N VAL A 135 10.16 -7.22 -9.36
CA VAL A 135 11.06 -8.30 -9.81
C VAL A 135 10.62 -9.67 -9.29
N ALA A 136 10.28 -10.58 -10.18
CA ALA A 136 9.94 -11.95 -9.79
C ALA A 136 11.07 -12.64 -9.01
N GLN A 137 10.70 -13.41 -7.99
CA GLN A 137 11.56 -14.34 -7.26
C GLN A 137 11.51 -15.75 -7.87
N SER A 138 10.48 -16.06 -8.64
CA SER A 138 10.33 -17.29 -9.43
C SER A 138 10.38 -17.01 -10.95
N GLU A 139 9.68 -17.80 -11.76
CA GLU A 139 9.66 -17.62 -13.22
C GLU A 139 8.88 -16.37 -13.65
N SER A 140 7.89 -15.93 -12.86
CA SER A 140 7.08 -14.73 -13.11
C SER A 140 6.48 -14.16 -11.81
N LEU A 141 6.07 -12.88 -11.84
CA LEU A 141 5.31 -12.27 -10.74
C LEU A 141 3.95 -12.97 -10.55
N GLU A 142 3.29 -13.38 -11.63
CA GLU A 142 2.06 -14.17 -11.61
C GLU A 142 2.23 -15.45 -10.76
N GLN A 143 3.32 -16.19 -10.98
CA GLN A 143 3.62 -17.40 -10.21
C GLN A 143 3.86 -17.10 -8.73
N ASP A 144 4.63 -16.04 -8.43
CA ASP A 144 4.88 -15.61 -7.05
C ASP A 144 3.58 -15.24 -6.32
N PHE A 145 2.74 -14.42 -6.94
CA PHE A 145 1.47 -13.98 -6.36
C PHE A 145 0.46 -15.12 -6.24
N THR A 146 0.36 -15.99 -7.24
CA THR A 146 -0.50 -17.19 -7.19
C THR A 146 -0.12 -18.07 -6.00
N ALA A 147 1.19 -18.28 -5.77
CA ALA A 147 1.66 -19.08 -4.66
C ALA A 147 1.33 -18.48 -3.28
N ILE A 148 1.17 -17.15 -3.18
CA ILE A 148 0.74 -16.47 -1.95
C ILE A 148 -0.78 -16.53 -1.80
N VAL A 149 -1.54 -16.21 -2.84
CA VAL A 149 -3.02 -16.18 -2.83
C VAL A 149 -3.61 -17.56 -2.53
N GLN A 150 -2.98 -18.63 -2.99
CA GLN A 150 -3.44 -20.00 -2.73
C GLN A 150 -3.14 -20.49 -1.30
N GLN A 151 -2.43 -19.72 -0.48
CA GLN A 151 -2.23 -20.06 0.91
C GLN A 151 -3.55 -19.89 1.68
N PRO A 152 -3.94 -20.85 2.52
CA PRO A 152 -5.18 -20.74 3.28
C PRO A 152 -5.12 -19.54 4.22
N ALA A 153 -6.15 -18.69 4.23
CA ALA A 153 -6.24 -17.52 5.10
C ALA A 153 -6.38 -17.86 6.60
N MET A 154 -6.51 -19.14 6.95
CA MET A 154 -6.59 -19.65 8.34
C MET A 154 -7.60 -18.91 9.22
N LEU A 155 -8.77 -18.54 8.66
CA LEU A 155 -9.85 -17.82 9.37
C LEU A 155 -10.72 -18.73 10.26
N GLY A 156 -10.47 -20.04 10.24
CA GLY A 156 -11.23 -21.04 10.96
C GLY A 156 -12.63 -21.29 10.38
N ASN A 157 -13.52 -21.81 11.21
CA ASN A 157 -14.92 -22.01 10.86
C ASN A 157 -15.73 -20.78 11.23
N GLY A 158 -16.69 -20.43 10.39
CA GLY A 158 -17.55 -19.28 10.63
C GLY A 158 -18.25 -18.82 9.36
N THR A 159 -18.97 -17.72 9.48
CA THR A 159 -19.68 -17.10 8.35
C THR A 159 -19.57 -15.58 8.40
N SER A 160 -19.67 -14.95 7.23
CA SER A 160 -19.84 -13.50 7.13
C SER A 160 -21.07 -13.17 6.30
N SER A 161 -21.88 -12.25 6.83
CA SER A 161 -23.05 -11.70 6.16
C SER A 161 -22.83 -10.23 5.86
N PHE A 162 -23.22 -9.83 4.66
CA PHE A 162 -23.13 -8.48 4.15
C PHE A 162 -24.44 -8.13 3.47
N ALA A 163 -25.00 -6.98 3.77
CA ALA A 163 -26.10 -6.41 3.00
C ALA A 163 -25.88 -4.92 2.78
N TRP A 164 -26.18 -4.47 1.57
CA TRP A 164 -26.08 -3.08 1.14
C TRP A 164 -27.42 -2.62 0.58
N THR A 165 -27.89 -1.45 1.04
CA THR A 165 -29.11 -0.82 0.53
C THR A 165 -28.82 0.64 0.21
N PRO A 166 -28.69 1.03 -1.08
CA PRO A 166 -28.55 2.44 -1.44
C PRO A 166 -29.81 3.22 -1.06
N THR A 167 -29.63 4.39 -0.46
CA THR A 167 -30.70 5.33 -0.11
C THR A 167 -30.71 6.56 -1.02
N SER A 168 -29.58 6.87 -1.64
CA SER A 168 -29.43 7.87 -2.70
C SER A 168 -28.22 7.53 -3.59
N ALA A 169 -27.86 8.41 -4.53
CA ALA A 169 -26.67 8.24 -5.36
C ALA A 169 -25.35 8.27 -4.56
N THR A 170 -25.34 8.90 -3.37
CA THR A 170 -24.12 9.07 -2.55
C THR A 170 -24.27 8.53 -1.13
N GLN A 171 -25.35 7.81 -0.83
CA GLN A 171 -25.63 7.31 0.52
C GLN A 171 -26.26 5.93 0.45
N GLY A 172 -26.03 5.14 1.48
CA GLY A 172 -26.73 3.89 1.68
C GLY A 172 -26.56 3.37 3.10
N THR A 173 -27.24 2.28 3.38
CA THR A 173 -27.21 1.58 4.67
C THR A 173 -26.50 0.26 4.47
N VAL A 174 -25.47 0.01 5.27
CA VAL A 174 -24.79 -1.29 5.36
C VAL A 174 -25.29 -2.04 6.59
N VAL A 175 -25.42 -3.36 6.46
CA VAL A 175 -25.65 -4.30 7.56
C VAL A 175 -24.61 -5.41 7.45
N TRP A 176 -23.97 -5.75 8.57
CA TRP A 176 -22.99 -6.81 8.62
C TRP A 176 -23.20 -7.70 9.85
N ALA A 177 -22.80 -8.96 9.73
CA ALA A 177 -22.61 -9.85 10.87
C ALA A 177 -21.51 -10.87 10.55
N LEU A 178 -20.60 -11.08 11.50
CA LEU A 178 -19.47 -11.98 11.43
C LEU A 178 -19.53 -12.99 12.57
N ASP A 179 -19.54 -14.26 12.21
CA ASP A 179 -19.33 -15.37 13.13
C ASP A 179 -17.91 -15.89 12.93
N VAL A 180 -17.04 -15.66 13.91
CA VAL A 180 -15.64 -16.09 13.89
C VAL A 180 -15.12 -16.25 15.31
N ASP A 181 -14.23 -17.21 15.53
CA ASP A 181 -13.47 -17.30 16.79
C ASP A 181 -12.37 -16.23 16.79
N LEU A 182 -12.61 -15.11 17.49
CA LEU A 182 -11.64 -14.01 17.58
C LEU A 182 -10.35 -14.40 18.32
N THR A 183 -10.38 -15.45 19.15
CA THR A 183 -9.21 -15.85 19.93
C THR A 183 -8.07 -16.37 19.06
N GLN A 184 -8.38 -16.82 17.84
CA GLN A 184 -7.38 -17.30 16.88
C GLN A 184 -6.42 -16.19 16.40
N PHE A 185 -6.83 -14.92 16.49
CA PHE A 185 -6.03 -13.78 16.04
C PHE A 185 -5.11 -13.21 17.15
N GLY A 186 -5.20 -13.72 18.38
CA GLY A 186 -4.42 -13.25 19.52
C GLY A 186 -5.00 -11.99 20.18
N GLU A 187 -4.17 -11.23 20.89
CA GLU A 187 -4.58 -10.00 21.56
C GLU A 187 -4.65 -8.83 20.57
N GLY A 188 -5.80 -8.16 20.51
CA GLY A 188 -6.02 -7.09 19.55
C GLY A 188 -7.48 -6.68 19.47
N THR A 189 -7.81 -5.91 18.43
CA THR A 189 -9.18 -5.46 18.14
C THR A 189 -9.51 -5.73 16.69
N LEU A 190 -10.66 -6.34 16.43
CA LEU A 190 -11.23 -6.46 15.10
C LEU A 190 -12.06 -5.23 14.78
N GLY A 191 -11.79 -4.59 13.64
CA GLY A 191 -12.64 -3.53 13.08
C GLY A 191 -13.35 -4.01 11.80
N ALA A 192 -14.61 -3.61 11.64
CA ALA A 192 -15.35 -3.74 10.39
C ALA A 192 -15.25 -2.42 9.61
N TYR A 193 -15.02 -2.53 8.30
CA TYR A 193 -14.83 -1.41 7.39
C TYR A 193 -15.64 -1.63 6.12
N LEU A 194 -16.12 -0.52 5.55
CA LEU A 194 -16.67 -0.50 4.21
C LEU A 194 -15.65 0.22 3.31
N TRP A 195 -15.07 -0.52 2.37
CA TRP A 195 -14.16 0.04 1.38
C TRP A 195 -14.98 0.44 0.16
N VAL A 196 -14.80 1.67 -0.30
CA VAL A 196 -15.43 2.18 -1.51
C VAL A 196 -14.40 2.10 -2.63
N VAL A 197 -14.71 1.34 -3.66
CA VAL A 197 -13.81 1.06 -4.77
C VAL A 197 -14.44 1.58 -6.05
N GLU A 198 -13.66 2.25 -6.88
CA GLU A 198 -14.04 2.64 -8.23
C GLU A 198 -13.52 1.59 -9.20
N GLY A 199 -14.40 1.09 -10.07
CA GLY A 199 -14.10 -0.01 -10.98
C GLY A 199 -12.94 0.35 -11.91
N SER A 200 -13.01 1.51 -12.56
CA SER A 200 -11.93 2.07 -13.35
C SER A 200 -12.08 3.59 -13.52
N ALA A 201 -10.96 4.30 -13.57
CA ALA A 201 -10.93 5.72 -13.92
C ALA A 201 -9.95 6.01 -15.06
N TYR A 202 -10.32 6.95 -15.93
CA TYR A 202 -9.51 7.40 -17.07
C TYR A 202 -8.65 8.61 -16.71
N PHE A 203 -7.34 8.49 -16.90
CA PHE A 203 -6.36 9.54 -16.69
C PHE A 203 -5.18 9.40 -17.66
N GLU A 204 -5.23 10.10 -18.79
CA GLU A 204 -4.19 10.04 -19.83
C GLU A 204 -2.87 10.72 -19.44
N GLU A 205 -2.90 11.62 -18.44
CA GLU A 205 -1.72 12.35 -17.99
C GLU A 205 -0.79 11.52 -17.07
N GLY A 206 -1.17 10.30 -16.73
CA GLY A 206 -0.33 9.38 -15.95
C GLY A 206 0.92 8.97 -16.73
N SER A 207 2.11 9.22 -16.17
CA SER A 207 3.37 8.98 -16.89
C SER A 207 3.74 7.50 -17.06
N ASN A 208 2.97 6.58 -16.47
CA ASN A 208 3.13 5.14 -16.69
C ASN A 208 2.37 4.62 -17.93
N GLY A 209 1.48 5.43 -18.53
CA GLY A 209 0.83 5.14 -19.81
C GLY A 209 -0.32 4.10 -19.75
N LEU A 210 -0.87 3.80 -18.57
CA LEU A 210 -2.03 2.89 -18.46
C LEU A 210 -3.32 3.50 -19.03
N GLU A 211 -3.49 4.80 -18.87
CA GLU A 211 -4.69 5.59 -19.21
C GLU A 211 -5.96 5.18 -18.43
N ASN A 212 -6.23 3.89 -18.21
CA ASN A 212 -7.34 3.39 -17.41
C ASN A 212 -6.78 2.66 -16.19
N TYR A 213 -7.12 3.14 -15.00
CA TYR A 213 -6.63 2.61 -13.73
C TYR A 213 -7.77 1.88 -13.03
N PRO A 214 -7.67 0.57 -12.75
CA PRO A 214 -8.74 -0.20 -12.14
C PRO A 214 -8.66 -0.23 -10.60
N HIS A 215 -9.71 -0.76 -9.96
CA HIS A 215 -9.72 -1.14 -8.54
C HIS A 215 -9.35 -0.02 -7.55
N ILE A 216 -9.62 1.24 -7.90
CA ILE A 216 -9.13 2.40 -7.14
C ILE A 216 -9.89 2.50 -5.82
N VAL A 217 -9.18 2.46 -4.69
CA VAL A 217 -9.80 2.70 -3.37
C VAL A 217 -10.04 4.19 -3.20
N ARG A 218 -11.32 4.59 -3.15
CA ARG A 218 -11.75 5.99 -3.00
C ARG A 218 -11.98 6.40 -1.55
N ASP A 219 -12.42 5.46 -0.72
CA ASP A 219 -12.59 5.69 0.73
C ASP A 219 -12.56 4.38 1.53
N ILE A 220 -12.20 4.48 2.81
CA ILE A 220 -12.23 3.38 3.79
C ILE A 220 -12.99 3.87 5.02
N ILE A 221 -14.25 3.46 5.12
CA ILE A 221 -15.18 3.92 6.16
C ILE A 221 -15.17 2.92 7.32
N HIS A 222 -14.80 3.37 8.52
CA HIS A 222 -14.88 2.55 9.73
C HIS A 222 -16.33 2.39 10.19
N LEU A 223 -16.81 1.14 10.27
CA LEU A 223 -18.17 0.82 10.70
C LEU A 223 -18.27 0.56 12.20
N GLY A 224 -17.16 0.15 12.82
CA GLY A 224 -17.06 -0.09 14.26
C GLY A 224 -16.16 -1.28 14.60
N ASN A 225 -16.02 -1.54 15.91
CA ASN A 225 -15.22 -2.65 16.44
C ASN A 225 -16.12 -3.79 16.93
N THR A 226 -17.21 -4.05 16.20
CA THR A 226 -18.23 -5.04 16.54
C THR A 226 -18.37 -6.01 15.38
N THR A 227 -18.68 -7.27 15.71
CA THR A 227 -18.84 -8.33 14.72
C THR A 227 -20.17 -8.22 13.97
N GLU A 228 -21.16 -7.50 14.51
CA GLU A 228 -22.45 -7.27 13.87
C GLU A 228 -22.90 -5.82 14.05
N GLY A 229 -23.64 -5.30 13.08
CA GLY A 229 -24.14 -3.95 13.14
C GLY A 229 -24.88 -3.48 11.90
N THR A 230 -25.31 -2.23 11.98
CA THR A 230 -25.87 -1.48 10.86
C THR A 230 -25.37 -0.03 10.93
N ALA A 231 -25.10 0.56 9.78
CA ALA A 231 -24.64 1.94 9.69
C ALA A 231 -25.15 2.59 8.40
N ASP A 232 -25.51 3.87 8.51
CA ASP A 232 -25.70 4.73 7.34
C ASP A 232 -24.34 5.34 6.97
N VAL A 233 -23.99 5.27 5.68
CA VAL A 233 -22.71 5.74 5.16
C VAL A 233 -22.92 6.75 4.04
N VAL A 234 -21.97 7.67 3.92
CA VAL A 234 -21.87 8.62 2.82
C VAL A 234 -20.71 8.17 1.95
N LEU A 235 -20.96 7.97 0.66
CA LEU A 235 -19.96 7.56 -0.31
C LEU A 235 -19.24 8.80 -0.87
N PRO A 236 -17.93 8.70 -1.19
CA PRO A 236 -17.23 9.70 -1.98
C PRO A 236 -17.83 9.80 -3.39
N SER A 237 -17.43 10.83 -4.13
CA SER A 237 -17.66 10.85 -5.57
C SER A 237 -16.63 9.97 -6.28
N ALA A 238 -17.08 9.27 -7.33
CA ALA A 238 -16.17 8.66 -8.30
C ALA A 238 -15.29 9.75 -8.92
N PHE A 239 -14.09 9.37 -9.37
CA PHE A 239 -13.23 10.23 -10.18
C PHE A 239 -13.91 10.53 -11.52
N ASP A 240 -14.40 9.49 -12.17
CA ASP A 240 -15.26 9.59 -13.34
C ASP A 240 -16.34 8.51 -13.34
N GLY A 241 -17.21 8.51 -14.36
CA GLY A 241 -18.22 7.48 -14.49
C GLY A 241 -19.21 7.38 -13.32
N ASP A 242 -19.87 6.23 -13.22
CA ASP A 242 -20.83 5.85 -12.17
C ASP A 242 -20.61 4.35 -11.83
N ASP A 243 -19.39 3.98 -11.45
CA ASP A 243 -18.92 2.59 -11.27
C ASP A 243 -18.30 2.34 -9.89
N LEU A 244 -18.81 3.02 -8.86
CA LEU A 244 -18.46 2.72 -7.48
C LEU A 244 -19.09 1.40 -7.02
N SER A 245 -18.31 0.61 -6.31
CA SER A 245 -18.73 -0.55 -5.52
C SER A 245 -18.37 -0.36 -4.04
N VAL A 246 -19.07 -1.11 -3.19
CA VAL A 246 -18.83 -1.15 -1.74
C VAL A 246 -18.45 -2.56 -1.32
N HIS A 247 -17.40 -2.67 -0.51
CA HIS A 247 -16.79 -3.93 -0.11
C HIS A 247 -16.69 -4.01 1.41
N LEU A 248 -17.25 -5.06 2.02
CA LEU A 248 -17.13 -5.30 3.45
C LEU A 248 -15.78 -5.96 3.75
N VAL A 249 -14.96 -5.30 4.56
CA VAL A 249 -13.62 -5.76 4.93
C VAL A 249 -13.46 -5.72 6.44
N TYR A 250 -12.92 -6.80 7.01
CA TYR A 250 -12.53 -6.88 8.40
C TYR A 250 -11.02 -6.76 8.53
N GLN A 251 -10.58 -6.01 9.52
CA GLN A 251 -9.17 -5.81 9.80
C GLN A 251 -8.92 -6.07 11.28
N PHE A 252 -8.06 -7.04 11.57
CA PHE A 252 -7.55 -7.25 12.90
C PHE A 252 -6.33 -6.34 13.14
N ASN A 253 -6.35 -5.65 14.28
CA ASN A 253 -5.27 -4.79 14.76
C ASN A 253 -4.68 -5.40 16.02
N PRO A 254 -3.49 -6.04 15.95
CA PRO A 254 -2.84 -6.62 17.11
C PRO A 254 -2.39 -5.50 18.06
N ILE A 255 -2.30 -5.83 19.36
CA ILE A 255 -1.65 -4.93 20.32
C ILE A 255 -0.14 -4.99 20.06
N VAL A 256 0.44 -3.90 19.56
CA VAL A 256 1.89 -3.76 19.44
C VAL A 256 2.43 -3.39 20.83
N PRO A 257 3.28 -4.22 21.47
CA PRO A 257 3.89 -3.85 22.73
C PRO A 257 4.76 -2.61 22.52
N GLU A 258 4.56 -1.55 23.33
CA GLU A 258 5.50 -0.44 23.38
C GLU A 258 6.86 -1.00 23.83
N LEU A 259 7.84 -1.01 22.93
CA LEU A 259 9.22 -1.32 23.33
C LEU A 259 9.65 -0.26 24.36
N PRO A 260 10.29 -0.65 25.47
CA PRO A 260 10.86 0.32 26.39
C PRO A 260 11.78 1.23 25.61
N VAL A 261 11.55 2.54 25.69
CA VAL A 261 12.53 3.52 25.23
C VAL A 261 13.77 3.26 26.08
N GLU A 262 14.84 2.71 25.49
CA GLU A 262 16.13 2.73 26.15
C GLU A 262 16.48 4.20 26.36
N GLU A 263 16.40 4.66 27.62
CA GLU A 263 16.89 5.98 27.99
C GLU A 263 18.36 6.04 27.56
N ALA A 264 18.65 6.88 26.56
CA ALA A 264 20.03 7.20 26.23
C ALA A 264 20.72 7.62 27.54
N PRO A 265 21.92 7.09 27.85
CA PRO A 265 22.59 7.41 29.10
C PRO A 265 22.71 8.93 29.21
N SER A 266 22.18 9.48 30.31
CA SER A 266 22.35 10.88 30.66
C SER A 266 23.84 11.20 30.66
N VAL A 267 24.25 12.10 29.79
CA VAL A 267 25.59 12.68 29.85
C VAL A 267 25.60 13.53 31.11
N ASP A 268 26.21 13.01 32.18
CA ASP A 268 26.52 13.80 33.36
C ASP A 268 27.46 14.93 32.92
N GLU A 269 26.91 16.13 32.80
CA GLU A 269 27.68 17.38 32.83
C GLU A 269 28.31 17.47 34.23
N ASP A 270 29.56 17.03 34.36
CA ASP A 270 30.60 17.62 35.24
C ASP A 270 31.81 16.68 35.37
N ASN A 271 32.74 16.73 34.41
CA ASN A 271 34.16 16.72 34.75
C ASN A 271 35.01 17.23 33.58
N GLU A 272 35.65 18.38 33.77
CA GLU A 272 36.75 18.87 32.94
C GLU A 272 37.90 17.84 32.90
N SER A 273 38.04 17.10 31.81
CA SER A 273 39.35 16.66 31.31
C SER A 273 39.22 16.06 29.90
N MET A 274 39.48 16.87 28.88
CA MET A 274 39.74 16.34 27.53
C MET A 274 41.21 15.91 27.41
N PRO A 275 41.46 14.80 26.71
CA PRO A 275 42.14 14.99 25.43
C PRO A 275 41.48 14.24 24.26
N PHE A 276 41.17 15.01 23.22
CA PHE A 276 41.57 14.83 21.82
C PHE A 276 41.40 13.45 21.16
N VAL A 277 40.48 13.33 20.18
CA VAL A 277 40.73 13.03 18.74
C VAL A 277 39.42 13.34 17.96
N THR A 278 39.29 14.51 17.35
CA THR A 278 39.50 14.83 15.91
C THR A 278 38.33 14.44 14.98
N SER A 279 37.37 15.35 14.85
CA SER A 279 36.50 15.49 13.69
C SER A 279 37.24 16.28 12.61
N CYS A 280 37.37 15.75 11.39
CA CYS A 280 37.85 16.52 10.24
C CYS A 280 36.80 16.49 9.12
N ALA A 281 35.89 17.45 9.17
CA ALA A 281 35.26 17.98 7.97
C ALA A 281 35.83 19.39 7.74
N THR A 282 36.46 19.64 6.60
CA THR A 282 36.41 20.96 5.93
C THR A 282 36.89 20.85 4.48
N LEU A 283 36.02 21.35 3.60
CA LEU A 283 36.26 21.74 2.22
C LEU A 283 37.24 22.91 2.13
N ALA A 284 38.15 22.89 1.16
CA ALA A 284 38.64 24.12 0.51
C ALA A 284 39.27 23.81 -0.87
N MET A 285 38.65 24.37 -1.89
CA MET A 285 39.19 24.58 -3.24
C MET A 285 40.40 25.52 -3.21
N ILE A 286 41.36 25.38 -4.16
CA ILE A 286 41.95 26.47 -4.97
C ILE A 286 43.09 25.93 -5.86
N GLY A 287 42.90 26.07 -7.18
CA GLY A 287 43.85 26.65 -8.14
C GLY A 287 45.21 25.99 -8.37
N ALA A 288 45.31 25.13 -9.39
CA ALA A 288 46.58 24.79 -10.02
C ALA A 288 46.90 25.77 -11.15
N ALA A 289 47.86 26.67 -10.92
CA ALA A 289 48.65 27.29 -11.98
C ALA A 289 50.00 27.78 -11.43
N VAL A 290 51.08 27.32 -12.06
CA VAL A 290 52.25 28.10 -12.54
C VAL A 290 53.53 27.24 -12.49
N VAL A 291 53.84 26.70 -13.68
CA VAL A 291 55.13 26.77 -14.40
C VAL A 291 56.42 26.61 -13.58
N VAL A 292 57.03 25.43 -13.75
CA VAL A 292 58.47 25.20 -13.47
C VAL A 292 59.31 26.02 -14.46
N ARG A 293 60.14 26.90 -13.92
CA ARG A 293 61.19 27.63 -14.62
C ARG A 293 62.43 26.71 -14.77
N ARG A 294 63.03 26.79 -15.96
CA ARG A 294 64.24 26.13 -16.43
C ARG A 294 65.47 26.33 -15.53
N SER A 295 66.28 25.28 -15.42
CA SER A 295 67.71 25.24 -15.82
C SER A 295 68.13 23.80 -16.03
#